data_AF-A0A6B3F267-F1
#
_entry.id   AF-A0A6B3F267-F1
#
_cell.length_a   1.000
_cell.length_b   1.000
_cell.length_c   1.000
_cell.angle_alpha   90.00
_cell.angle_beta   90.00
_cell.angle_gamma   90.00
#
_symmetry.space_group_name_H-M   'P 1'
#
loop_
_entity.id
_entity.type
_entity.pdbx_description
1 polymer ?
#
loop_
_entity_poly.entity_id
_entity_poly.type
_entity_poly.pdbx_seq_one_letter_code
_entity_poly.pdbx_strand_id
1 'polypeptide(L)' 'NPLAGLSHALVWLYALALVVPLYYLIISSLKSTTAIFDQPLTPPAHPVWHYFGDALDYADLDLALANSVIVTGLALLLTL' A
#
# COMPACT_ATOMS: atom_id res chain seq x y z
N ASN A 1 5.33 33.64 13.63
CA ASN A 1 6.76 33.43 13.29
C ASN A 1 6.82 32.73 11.94
N PRO A 2 7.29 33.38 10.86
CA PRO A 2 7.19 32.86 9.48
C PRO A 2 7.89 31.51 9.27
N LEU A 3 8.91 31.20 10.06
CA LEU A 3 9.63 29.92 10.02
C LEU A 3 8.75 28.73 10.43
N ALA A 4 7.80 28.93 11.34
CA ALA A 4 6.86 27.88 11.74
C ALA A 4 5.87 27.56 10.61
N GLY A 5 5.38 28.57 9.89
CA GLY A 5 4.49 28.39 8.74
C GLY A 5 5.17 27.62 7.59
N LEU A 6 6.43 27.95 7.29
CA LEU A 6 7.23 27.23 6.29
C LEU A 6 7.48 25.77 6.69
N SER A 7 7.82 25.53 7.96
CA SER A 7 8.02 24.16 8.47
C SER A 7 6.76 23.30 8.31
N HIS A 8 5.59 23.80 8.69
CA HIS A 8 4.34 23.06 8.51
C HIS A 8 4.02 22.79 7.04
N ALA A 9 4.24 23.77 6.15
CA ALA A 9 4.03 23.58 4.72
C ALA A 9 4.94 22.48 4.15
N LEU A 10 6.22 22.46 4.53
CA LEU A 10 7.18 21.43 4.10
C LEU A 10 6.80 20.04 4.63
N VAL A 11 6.35 19.94 5.88
CA VAL A 11 5.85 18.68 6.45
C VAL A 11 4.63 18.17 5.67
N TRP A 12 3.68 19.03 5.35
CA TRP A 12 2.50 18.66 4.56
C TRP A 12 2.87 18.22 3.15
N LEU A 13 3.79 18.92 2.50
CA LEU A 13 4.27 18.57 1.17
C LEU A 13 4.97 17.19 1.18
N TYR A 14 5.79 16.93 2.19
CA TYR A 14 6.44 15.63 2.37
C TYR A 14 5.41 14.52 2.64
N ALA A 15 4.44 14.76 3.52
CA ALA A 15 3.37 13.81 3.80
C ALA A 15 2.57 13.48 2.53
N LEU A 16 2.19 14.48 1.74
CA LEU A 16 1.52 14.28 0.45
C LEU A 16 2.37 13.47 -0.52
N ALA A 17 3.67 13.76 -0.60
CA ALA A 17 4.59 13.01 -1.45
C ALA A 17 4.66 11.52 -1.07
N LEU A 18 4.57 11.19 0.22
CA LEU A 18 4.49 9.80 0.70
C LEU A 18 3.13 9.15 0.46
N VAL A 19 2.04 9.93 0.50
CA VAL A 19 0.68 9.42 0.27
C VAL A 19 0.47 9.03 -1.20
N VAL A 20 1.08 9.73 -2.16
CA VAL A 20 0.94 9.45 -3.60
C VAL A 20 1.25 7.98 -3.98
N PRO A 21 2.41 7.39 -3.62
CA PRO A 21 2.70 6.00 -3.95
C PRO A 21 1.77 5.01 -3.23
N LEU A 22 1.34 5.31 -1.99
CA LEU A 22 0.37 4.47 -1.26
C LEU A 22 -1.01 4.49 -1.94
N TYR A 23 -1.46 5.66 -2.36
CA TYR A 23 -2.70 5.83 -3.13
C TYR A 23 -2.65 5.05 -4.44
N TYR A 24 -1.54 5.15 -5.18
CA TYR A 24 -1.33 4.40 -6.41
C TYR A 24 -1.37 2.89 -6.18
N LEU A 25 -0.72 2.38 -5.13
CA LEU A 25 -0.72 0.96 -4.77
C LEU A 25 -2.14 0.45 -4.50
N ILE A 26 -2.92 1.18 -3.70
CA ILE A 26 -4.29 0.79 -3.37
C ILE A 26 -5.16 0.76 -4.63
N ILE A 27 -5.12 1.80 -5.45
CA ILE A 27 -5.96 1.89 -6.64
C ILE A 27 -5.58 0.88 -7.71
N SER A 28 -4.28 0.69 -7.94
CA SER A 28 -3.81 -0.28 -8.95
C SER A 28 -4.17 -1.71 -8.58
N SER A 29 -4.18 -2.06 -7.28
CA SER A 29 -4.62 -3.39 -6.82
C SER A 29 -6.07 -3.73 -7.15
N LEU A 30 -6.91 -2.72 -7.38
CA LEU A 30 -8.33 -2.86 -7.70
C LEU A 30 -8.63 -2.70 -9.21
N LYS A 31 -7.61 -2.49 -10.04
CA LYS A 31 -7.76 -2.26 -11.48
C LYS A 31 -7.31 -3.47 -12.28
N SER A 32 -7.93 -3.67 -13.45
CA SER A 32 -7.38 -4.59 -14.44
C SER A 32 -6.01 -4.12 -14.95
N THR A 33 -5.18 -5.06 -15.40
CA THR A 33 -3.85 -4.75 -15.95
C THR A 33 -3.88 -3.66 -17.02
N THR A 34 -4.87 -3.67 -17.91
CA THR A 34 -5.08 -2.64 -18.94
C THR A 34 -5.36 -1.26 -18.34
N ALA A 35 -6.25 -1.19 -17.35
CA ALA A 35 -6.66 0.06 -16.72
C ALA A 35 -5.55 0.73 -15.88
N ILE A 36 -4.58 -0.05 -15.39
CA ILE A 36 -3.38 0.48 -14.70
C ILE A 36 -2.53 1.31 -15.68
N PHE A 37 -2.38 0.87 -16.93
CA PHE A 37 -1.57 1.58 -17.93
C PHE A 37 -2.31 2.75 -18.57
N ASP A 38 -3.61 2.61 -18.82
CA ASP A 38 -4.38 3.65 -19.52
C ASP A 38 -4.71 4.85 -18.61
N GLN A 39 -5.00 4.59 -17.33
CA GLN A 39 -5.43 5.63 -16.39
C GLN A 39 -4.83 5.36 -15.01
N PRO A 40 -3.55 5.63 -14.75
CA PRO A 40 -2.86 5.16 -13.55
C PRO A 40 -3.43 5.74 -12.24
N LEU A 41 -3.75 7.05 -12.22
CA LEU A 41 -4.11 7.78 -11.00
C LEU A 41 -5.62 7.94 -10.75
N THR A 42 -6.46 7.56 -11.72
CA THR A 42 -7.92 7.68 -11.56
C THR A 42 -8.45 6.64 -10.57
N PRO A 43 -9.53 6.90 -9.83
CA PRO A 43 -10.22 5.85 -9.08
C PRO A 43 -10.65 4.68 -10.00
N PRO A 44 -10.72 3.44 -9.49
CA PRO A 44 -11.17 2.30 -10.28
C PRO A 44 -12.64 2.49 -10.67
N ALA A 45 -12.94 2.49 -11.97
CA ALA A 45 -14.32 2.56 -12.46
C ALA A 45 -15.12 1.30 -12.09
N HIS A 46 -14.46 0.14 -12.16
CA HIS A 46 -14.99 -1.17 -11.76
C HIS A 46 -13.93 -1.89 -10.93
N PRO A 47 -14.06 -1.91 -9.59
CA PRO A 47 -13.12 -2.60 -8.72
C PRO A 47 -13.07 -4.11 -9.02
N VAL A 48 -11.86 -4.63 -9.21
CA VAL A 48 -11.60 -6.05 -9.51
C VAL A 48 -11.03 -6.73 -8.27
N TRP A 49 -11.85 -7.54 -7.59
CA TRP A 49 -11.46 -8.18 -6.32
C TRP A 49 -10.83 -9.56 -6.48
N HIS A 50 -11.03 -10.23 -7.63
CA HIS A 50 -10.55 -11.60 -7.81
C HIS A 50 -9.02 -11.70 -7.74
N TYR A 51 -8.29 -10.63 -8.07
CA TYR A 51 -6.82 -10.59 -7.94
C TYR A 51 -6.32 -10.84 -6.53
N PHE A 52 -7.08 -10.49 -5.48
CA PHE A 52 -6.70 -10.80 -4.11
C PHE A 52 -6.82 -12.30 -3.80
N GLY A 53 -7.89 -12.94 -4.30
CA GLY A 53 -8.06 -14.39 -4.19
C GLY A 53 -6.99 -15.14 -4.99
N ASP A 54 -6.78 -14.72 -6.24
CA ASP A 54 -5.73 -15.27 -7.10
C ASP A 54 -4.35 -15.11 -6.45
N ALA A 55 -4.05 -13.98 -5.81
CA ALA A 55 -2.77 -13.79 -5.15
C ALA A 55 -2.60 -14.71 -3.93
N LEU A 56 -3.68 -15.04 -3.20
CA LEU A 56 -3.62 -16.02 -2.12
C LEU A 56 -3.37 -17.43 -2.66
N ASP A 57 -4.07 -17.82 -3.74
CA ASP A 57 -4.00 -19.18 -4.27
C ASP A 57 -2.76 -19.45 -5.15
N TYR A 58 -2.31 -18.48 -5.94
CA TYR A 58 -1.22 -18.65 -6.91
C TYR A 58 0.17 -18.27 -6.39
N ALA A 59 0.26 -17.50 -5.30
CA ALA A 59 1.54 -17.02 -4.79
C ALA A 59 1.86 -17.51 -3.37
N ASP A 60 1.14 -18.52 -2.85
CA ASP A 60 1.26 -19.03 -1.47
C ASP A 60 1.35 -17.90 -0.43
N LEU A 61 0.63 -16.80 -0.70
CA LEU A 61 0.72 -15.58 0.12
C LEU A 61 0.18 -15.82 1.52
N ASP A 62 -0.76 -16.76 1.66
CA ASP A 62 -1.29 -17.23 2.93
C ASP A 62 -0.17 -17.77 3.84
N LEU A 63 0.68 -18.66 3.32
CA LEU A 63 1.80 -19.23 4.04
C LEU A 63 2.89 -18.18 4.31
N ALA A 64 3.18 -17.32 3.33
CA ALA A 64 4.16 -16.24 3.49
C ALA A 64 3.74 -15.22 4.57
N LEU A 65 2.46 -14.83 4.58
CA LEU A 65 1.88 -13.96 5.60
C LEU A 65 1.92 -14.63 6.98
N ALA A 66 1.50 -15.90 7.08
CA ALA A 66 1.53 -16.64 8.34
C ALA A 66 2.95 -16.75 8.92
N ASN A 67 3.93 -17.09 8.08
CA ASN A 67 5.34 -17.17 8.49
C ASN A 67 5.86 -15.82 8.99
N SER A 68 5.50 -14.72 8.31
CA SER A 68 5.91 -13.37 8.71
C SER A 68 5.34 -13.01 10.08
N VAL A 69 4.05 -13.27 10.31
CA VAL A 69 3.40 -13.01 11.60
C VAL A 69 4.02 -13.84 12.72
N ILE A 70 4.27 -15.14 12.48
CA ILE A 70 4.87 -16.03 13.48
C ILE A 70 6.28 -15.57 13.83
N VAL A 71 7.14 -15.33 12.83
CA VAL A 71 8.53 -14.92 13.05
C VAL A 71 8.60 -13.57 13.76
N THR A 72 7.81 -12.58 13.32
CA THR A 72 7.76 -11.28 13.98
C THR A 72 7.20 -11.40 15.39
N GLY A 73 6.13 -12.16 15.61
CA GLY A 73 5.55 -12.37 16.93
C GLY A 73 6.52 -13.03 17.91
N LEU A 74 7.20 -14.09 17.48
CA LEU A 74 8.23 -14.75 18.28
C LEU A 74 9.42 -13.83 18.55
N ALA A 75 9.86 -13.06 17.55
CA ALA A 75 10.93 -12.08 17.74
C ALA A 75 10.55 -11.04 18.80
N LEU A 76 9.34 -10.48 18.74
CA LEU A 76 8.85 -9.54 19.74
C LEU A 76 8.81 -10.18 21.14
N LEU A 77 8.27 -11.41 21.26
CA LEU A 77 8.19 -12.11 22.55
C LEU A 77 9.55 -12.44 23.17
N LEU A 78 10.57 -12.65 22.36
CA LEU A 78 11.93 -12.97 22.82
C LEU A 78 12.79 -11.73 23.09
N THR A 79 12.44 -10.59 22.51
CA THR A 79 13.26 -9.36 22.55
C THR A 79 12.70 -8.26 23.45
N LEU A 80 11.39 -8.21 23.66
CA LEU A 80 10.73 -7.34 24.64
C LEU A 80 10.61 -8.04 26.00
#